data_AF-A0A975TRB5-F1
#
_entry.id   AF-A0A975TRB5-F1
#
_cell.length_a   1.000
_cell.length_b   1.000
_cell.length_c   1.000
_cell.angle_alpha   90.00
_cell.angle_beta   90.00
_cell.angle_gamma   90.00
#
_symmetry.space_group_name_H-M   'P 1'
#
loop_
_entity.id
_entity.type
_entity.pdbx_description
1 polymer ?
#
loop_
_entity_poly.entity_id
_entity_poly.type
_entity_poly.pdbx_seq_one_letter_code
_entity_poly.pdbx_strand_id
1 'polypeptide(L)'
;MRFLNLALVTVASTALPQVAPAQQDIPLVPIGISAEDFDFTGTWNYRTANHSVAGACPNGSPMSGTLEITHSGDAVGLVLTSGATCDPGSMCIYDGAIDDDGNLIVSNTATVDDEGGTAANAIHIFFLTDDMATGHAGSGYVHPSGFECQWSYFIELTR
;
A
#
# COMPACT_ATOMS: atom_id res chain seq x y z
N MET A 1 -55.78 -45.94 33.76
CA MET A 1 -54.69 -45.91 32.75
C MET A 1 -55.14 -45.03 31.59
N ARG A 2 -54.68 -43.78 31.54
CA ARG A 2 -54.93 -42.81 30.48
C ARG A 2 -53.57 -42.38 29.95
N PHE A 3 -53.32 -42.62 28.68
CA PHE A 3 -52.10 -42.20 27.99
C PHE A 3 -52.23 -40.71 27.63
N LEU A 4 -51.29 -39.87 28.09
CA LEU A 4 -51.15 -38.49 27.64
C LEU A 4 -50.04 -38.45 26.59
N ASN A 5 -50.41 -38.15 25.35
CA ASN A 5 -49.47 -37.81 24.28
C ASN A 5 -48.93 -36.40 24.52
N LEU A 6 -47.62 -36.29 24.70
CA LEU A 6 -46.91 -35.00 24.76
C LEU A 6 -46.43 -34.66 23.35
N ALA A 7 -47.05 -33.66 22.72
CA ALA A 7 -46.61 -33.13 21.43
C ALA A 7 -45.44 -32.16 21.65
N LEU A 8 -44.30 -32.44 20.99
CA LEU A 8 -43.14 -31.55 20.92
C LEU A 8 -43.50 -30.34 20.05
N VAL A 9 -43.38 -29.13 20.60
CA VAL A 9 -43.46 -27.88 19.83
C VAL A 9 -42.03 -27.51 19.40
N THR A 10 -41.74 -27.60 18.11
CA THR A 10 -40.51 -27.06 17.51
C THR A 10 -40.71 -25.59 17.18
N VAL A 11 -39.92 -24.71 17.80
CA VAL A 11 -39.89 -23.28 17.48
C VAL A 11 -38.99 -23.08 16.26
N ALA A 12 -39.55 -22.63 15.15
CA ALA A 12 -38.78 -22.23 13.98
C ALA A 12 -38.20 -20.82 14.23
N SER A 13 -36.87 -20.74 14.35
CA SER A 13 -36.16 -19.47 14.44
C SER A 13 -35.91 -18.95 13.03
N THR A 14 -36.70 -17.97 12.59
CA THR A 14 -36.46 -17.26 11.33
C THR A 14 -35.41 -16.18 11.57
N ALA A 15 -34.18 -16.40 11.11
CA ALA A 15 -33.15 -15.37 11.03
C ALA A 15 -33.59 -14.28 10.05
N LEU A 16 -33.59 -13.02 10.50
CA LEU A 16 -33.83 -11.88 9.62
C LEU A 16 -32.63 -11.72 8.66
N PRO A 17 -32.85 -11.41 7.37
CA PRO A 17 -31.78 -11.12 6.44
C PRO A 17 -31.06 -9.83 6.86
N GLN A 18 -29.78 -9.94 7.21
CA GLN A 18 -28.92 -8.78 7.42
C GLN A 18 -28.65 -8.12 6.06
N VAL A 19 -29.17 -6.91 5.88
CA VAL A 19 -28.79 -6.03 4.78
C VAL A 19 -27.37 -5.54 5.07
N ALA A 20 -26.40 -6.02 4.30
CA ALA A 20 -25.04 -5.47 4.32
C ALA A 20 -25.10 -4.00 3.87
N PRO A 21 -24.39 -3.07 4.54
CA PRO A 21 -24.31 -1.70 4.06
C PRO A 21 -23.66 -1.71 2.67
N ALA A 22 -24.33 -1.09 1.70
CA ALA A 22 -23.80 -0.90 0.37
C ALA A 22 -22.54 -0.02 0.47
N GLN A 23 -21.39 -0.62 0.18
CA GLN A 23 -20.15 0.12 -0.02
C GLN A 23 -20.35 1.00 -1.26
N GLN A 24 -20.47 2.30 -1.05
CA GLN A 24 -20.50 3.25 -2.14
C GLN A 24 -19.07 3.39 -2.65
N ASP A 25 -18.76 2.70 -3.75
CA ASP A 25 -17.53 2.93 -4.52
C ASP A 25 -17.63 4.33 -5.17
N ILE A 26 -17.32 5.35 -4.39
CA ILE A 26 -17.05 6.69 -4.95
C ILE A 26 -15.81 6.51 -5.83
N PRO A 27 -15.87 6.86 -7.13
CA PRO A 27 -14.68 6.83 -7.96
C PRO A 27 -13.62 7.73 -7.34
N LEU A 28 -12.49 7.16 -6.93
CA LEU A 28 -11.30 7.91 -6.53
C LEU A 28 -10.70 8.53 -7.79
N VAL A 29 -11.37 9.54 -8.34
CA VAL A 29 -10.72 10.44 -9.29
C VAL A 29 -9.76 11.28 -8.44
N PRO A 30 -8.45 11.32 -8.75
CA PRO A 30 -7.55 12.25 -8.11
C PRO A 30 -8.15 13.63 -8.24
N ILE A 31 -8.61 14.17 -7.12
CA ILE A 31 -8.93 15.59 -7.04
C ILE A 31 -7.55 16.22 -7.23
N GLY A 32 -7.33 16.92 -8.34
CA GLY A 32 -6.03 17.54 -8.64
C GLY A 32 -5.73 18.69 -7.67
N ILE A 33 -5.58 18.36 -6.39
CA ILE A 33 -5.13 19.25 -5.34
C ILE A 33 -3.62 19.25 -5.45
N SER A 34 -3.04 20.42 -5.76
CA SER A 34 -1.60 20.56 -5.80
C SER A 34 -1.04 20.28 -4.41
N ALA A 35 0.11 19.61 -4.31
CA ALA A 35 0.83 19.49 -3.04
C ALA A 35 1.20 20.85 -2.42
N GLU A 36 1.09 21.95 -3.18
CA GLU A 36 1.24 23.32 -2.67
C GLU A 36 0.06 23.80 -1.81
N ASP A 37 -1.12 23.17 -1.95
CA ASP A 37 -2.36 23.61 -1.31
C ASP A 37 -2.59 23.01 0.08
N PHE A 38 -1.79 22.00 0.48
CA PHE A 38 -1.90 21.35 1.80
C PHE A 38 -0.55 20.80 2.29
N ASP A 39 -0.44 20.60 3.60
CA ASP A 39 0.77 20.00 4.19
C ASP A 39 0.72 18.47 4.07
N PHE A 40 1.50 17.93 3.13
CA PHE A 40 1.66 16.49 2.90
C PHE A 40 2.74 15.84 3.78
N THR A 41 3.50 16.63 4.53
CA THR A 41 4.61 16.13 5.35
C THR A 41 4.13 15.47 6.63
N GLY A 42 5.03 14.73 7.28
CA GLY A 42 4.78 14.04 8.55
C GLY A 42 4.55 12.55 8.40
N THR A 43 3.96 11.95 9.43
CA THR A 43 3.77 10.50 9.52
C THR A 43 2.44 10.08 8.93
N TRP A 44 2.48 9.06 8.08
CA TRP A 44 1.33 8.43 7.44
C TRP A 44 1.28 6.95 7.80
N ASN A 45 0.07 6.42 7.99
CA ASN A 45 -0.13 4.98 7.94
C ASN A 45 -0.19 4.57 6.48
N TYR A 46 0.40 3.42 6.14
CA TYR A 46 0.29 2.86 4.80
C TYR A 46 -0.18 1.42 4.81
N ARG A 47 -0.81 1.02 3.71
CA ARG A 47 -1.13 -0.38 3.40
C ARG A 47 -0.93 -0.62 1.92
N THR A 48 -0.45 -1.80 1.57
CA THR A 48 -0.27 -2.22 0.18
C THR A 48 -1.24 -3.32 -0.22
N ALA A 49 -1.60 -3.36 -1.50
CA ALA A 49 -2.57 -4.32 -2.04
C ALA A 49 -2.26 -4.65 -3.51
N ASN A 50 -2.97 -5.65 -4.05
CA ASN A 50 -2.92 -6.06 -5.46
C ASN A 50 -1.48 -6.31 -5.96
N HIS A 51 -0.73 -7.08 -5.19
CA HIS A 51 0.65 -7.44 -5.52
C HIS A 51 0.71 -8.35 -6.74
N SER A 52 1.56 -7.99 -7.69
CA SER A 52 1.87 -8.82 -8.85
C SER A 52 3.37 -8.96 -9.02
N VAL A 53 3.80 -10.05 -9.65
CA VAL A 53 5.20 -10.36 -9.91
C VAL A 53 5.38 -10.83 -11.36
N ALA A 54 6.48 -10.42 -11.96
CA ALA A 54 7.01 -10.96 -13.22
C ALA A 54 8.44 -11.46 -12.98
N GLY A 55 8.83 -12.52 -13.70
CA GLY A 55 10.08 -13.25 -13.48
C GLY A 55 9.90 -14.45 -12.56
N ALA A 56 11.00 -15.16 -12.29
CA ALA A 56 11.00 -16.37 -11.46
C ALA A 56 11.23 -16.05 -9.97
N CYS A 57 10.47 -15.08 -9.46
CA CYS A 57 10.55 -14.62 -8.08
C CYS A 57 9.30 -14.97 -7.27
N PRO A 58 9.43 -15.09 -5.93
CA PRO A 58 8.27 -15.21 -5.06
C PRO A 58 7.38 -13.97 -5.18
N ASN A 59 6.08 -14.16 -5.01
CA ASN A 59 5.16 -13.04 -4.95
C ASN A 59 5.42 -12.19 -3.70
N GLY A 60 5.25 -10.87 -3.82
CA GLY A 60 5.29 -9.95 -2.71
C GLY A 60 4.15 -10.25 -1.72
N SER A 61 4.42 -10.02 -0.43
CA SER A 61 3.38 -10.10 0.60
C SER A 61 2.81 -8.71 0.87
N PRO A 62 1.50 -8.59 1.13
CA PRO A 62 0.92 -7.33 1.60
C PRO A 62 1.65 -6.82 2.85
N MET A 63 2.04 -5.55 2.80
CA MET A 63 2.67 -4.81 3.88
C MET A 63 1.73 -3.71 4.40
N SER A 64 1.85 -3.41 5.69
CA SER A 64 1.21 -2.27 6.34
C SER A 64 2.04 -1.79 7.51
N GLY A 65 2.10 -0.48 7.71
CA GLY A 65 2.88 0.13 8.76
C GLY A 65 2.78 1.64 8.70
N THR A 66 3.88 2.30 9.02
CA THR A 66 4.00 3.76 9.00
C THR A 66 5.12 4.19 8.07
N LEU A 67 4.96 5.36 7.47
CA LEU A 67 5.99 6.05 6.72
C LEU A 67 6.05 7.52 7.12
N GLU A 68 7.18 8.15 6.91
CA GLU A 68 7.40 9.57 7.16
C GLU A 68 7.75 10.27 5.84
N ILE A 69 7.09 11.38 5.55
CA ILE A 69 7.38 12.24 4.40
C ILE A 69 7.97 13.55 4.91
N THR A 70 9.12 13.93 4.35
CA THR A 70 9.83 15.18 4.68
C THR A 70 10.17 15.93 3.41
N HIS A 71 10.34 17.24 3.47
CA HIS A 71 10.82 18.02 2.33
C HIS A 71 11.79 19.12 2.74
N SER A 72 12.65 19.52 1.81
CA SER A 72 13.59 20.63 1.95
C SER A 72 13.73 21.34 0.60
N GLY A 73 12.96 22.41 0.42
CA GLY A 73 12.78 23.01 -0.90
C GLY A 73 11.99 22.04 -1.79
N ASP A 74 12.50 21.79 -3.00
CA ASP A 74 11.84 20.91 -3.98
C ASP A 74 12.16 19.42 -3.76
N ALA A 75 13.15 19.12 -2.91
CA ALA A 75 13.53 17.75 -2.59
C ALA A 75 12.59 17.15 -1.53
N VAL A 76 12.05 15.96 -1.79
CA VAL A 76 11.19 15.20 -0.88
C VAL A 76 11.86 13.88 -0.52
N GLY A 77 11.83 13.54 0.76
CA GLY A 77 12.24 12.24 1.29
C GLY A 77 11.04 11.46 1.83
N LEU A 78 11.03 10.15 1.60
CA LEU A 78 10.06 9.22 2.18
C LEU A 78 10.79 8.08 2.88
N VAL A 79 10.43 7.80 4.12
CA VAL A 79 11.02 6.70 4.89
C VAL A 79 9.93 5.75 5.37
N LEU A 80 10.02 4.47 5.00
CA LEU A 80 9.20 3.42 5.61
C LEU A 80 9.73 3.15 7.01
N THR A 81 8.99 3.56 8.05
CA THR A 81 9.44 3.49 9.45
C THR A 81 9.02 2.20 10.16
N SER A 82 7.97 1.53 9.66
CA SER A 82 7.55 0.21 10.14
C SER A 82 6.81 -0.57 9.06
N GLY A 83 6.57 -1.87 9.27
CA GLY A 83 5.75 -2.70 8.36
C GLY A 83 6.48 -3.25 7.12
N ALA A 84 7.63 -2.66 6.76
CA ALA A 84 8.53 -3.17 5.73
C ALA A 84 9.79 -3.80 6.34
N THR A 85 10.38 -4.77 5.63
CA THR A 85 11.71 -5.28 5.93
C THR A 85 12.66 -4.77 4.86
N CYS A 86 13.69 -4.04 5.27
CA CYS A 86 14.65 -3.42 4.36
C CYS A 86 16.06 -3.88 4.69
N ASP A 87 16.67 -4.58 3.75
CA ASP A 87 18.05 -5.01 3.81
C ASP A 87 18.70 -4.79 2.43
N PRO A 88 19.66 -3.87 2.29
CA PRO A 88 20.17 -2.98 3.33
C PRO A 88 19.12 -1.95 3.78
N GLY A 89 19.33 -1.33 4.95
CA GLY A 89 18.40 -0.34 5.51
C GLY A 89 18.10 0.85 4.59
N SER A 90 19.00 1.16 3.64
CA SER A 90 18.77 2.17 2.60
C SER A 90 17.56 1.86 1.69
N MET A 91 17.14 0.60 1.61
CA MET A 91 15.96 0.20 0.83
C MET A 91 14.63 0.72 1.40
N CYS A 92 14.62 1.22 2.64
CA CYS A 92 13.47 1.89 3.24
C CYS A 92 13.49 3.41 3.07
N ILE A 93 14.57 3.97 2.54
CA ILE A 93 14.78 5.41 2.40
C ILE A 93 14.66 5.76 0.93
N TYR A 94 13.74 6.64 0.60
CA TYR A 94 13.45 7.06 -0.76
C TYR A 94 13.65 8.56 -0.90
N ASP A 95 14.18 8.97 -2.04
CA ASP A 95 14.38 10.36 -2.40
C ASP A 95 13.63 10.67 -3.70
N GLY A 96 13.15 11.91 -3.82
CA GLY A 96 12.38 12.34 -4.97
C GLY A 96 11.90 13.78 -4.89
N ALA A 97 10.75 14.04 -5.52
CA ALA A 97 10.17 15.36 -5.64
C ALA A 97 8.65 15.29 -5.84
N ILE A 98 7.99 16.45 -5.77
CA ILE A 98 6.64 16.63 -6.30
C ILE A 98 6.75 16.92 -7.81
N ASP A 99 5.93 16.25 -8.62
CA ASP A 99 5.84 16.49 -10.05
C ASP A 99 4.95 17.71 -10.40
N ASP A 100 4.91 18.08 -11.69
CA ASP A 100 4.13 19.23 -12.15
C ASP A 100 2.60 19.08 -11.94
N ASP A 101 2.13 17.85 -11.70
CA ASP A 101 0.73 17.52 -11.43
C ASP A 101 0.41 17.45 -9.92
N GLY A 102 1.40 17.73 -9.05
CA GLY A 102 1.25 17.72 -7.60
C GLY A 102 1.39 16.34 -6.96
N ASN A 103 1.89 15.34 -7.69
CA ASN A 103 2.07 13.98 -7.18
C ASN A 103 3.48 13.78 -6.63
N LEU A 104 3.60 12.94 -5.61
CA LEU A 104 4.91 12.58 -5.05
C LEU A 104 5.50 11.40 -5.83
N ILE A 105 6.68 11.61 -6.42
CA ILE A 105 7.46 10.56 -7.07
C ILE A 105 8.78 10.39 -6.32
N VAL A 106 8.98 9.21 -5.72
CA VAL A 106 10.20 8.88 -4.97
C VAL A 106 10.76 7.54 -5.40
N SER A 107 12.07 7.37 -5.27
CA SER A 107 12.76 6.15 -5.65
C SER A 107 13.98 5.87 -4.78
N ASN A 108 14.46 4.64 -4.81
CA ASN A 108 15.77 4.27 -4.28
C ASN A 108 16.38 3.12 -5.04
N THR A 109 17.67 2.87 -4.79
CA THR A 109 18.40 1.75 -5.35
C THR A 109 19.52 1.33 -4.41
N ALA A 110 19.81 0.04 -4.36
CA ALA A 110 20.95 -0.50 -3.65
C ALA A 110 21.38 -1.86 -4.22
N THR A 111 22.64 -2.22 -3.97
CA THR A 111 23.05 -3.62 -4.01
C THR A 111 22.49 -4.32 -2.78
N VAL A 112 21.82 -5.46 -2.98
CA VAL A 112 21.04 -6.15 -1.93
C VAL A 112 21.55 -7.55 -1.59
N ASP A 113 22.59 -8.02 -2.28
CA ASP A 113 23.23 -9.30 -2.02
C ASP A 113 24.74 -9.23 -2.29
N ASP A 114 25.46 -10.25 -1.82
CA ASP A 114 26.91 -10.37 -1.98
C ASP A 114 27.34 -10.78 -3.40
N GLU A 115 26.39 -11.14 -4.26
CA GLU A 115 26.62 -11.52 -5.66
C GLU A 115 26.57 -10.30 -6.60
N GLY A 116 26.23 -9.12 -6.08
CA GLY A 116 26.16 -7.86 -6.81
C GLY A 116 24.79 -7.56 -7.41
N GLY A 117 23.75 -8.30 -7.01
CA GLY A 117 22.38 -8.05 -7.38
C GLY A 117 21.90 -6.69 -6.91
N THR A 118 21.25 -5.95 -7.81
CA THR A 118 20.78 -4.59 -7.55
C THR A 118 19.27 -4.58 -7.50
N ALA A 119 18.71 -3.95 -6.48
CA ALA A 119 17.29 -3.66 -6.39
C ALA A 119 17.04 -2.17 -6.58
N ALA A 120 15.96 -1.83 -7.28
CA ALA A 120 15.49 -0.47 -7.46
C ALA A 120 13.99 -0.40 -7.17
N ASN A 121 13.55 0.61 -6.43
CA ASN A 121 12.14 0.82 -6.14
C ASN A 121 11.70 2.21 -6.59
N ALA A 122 10.43 2.33 -6.94
CA ALA A 122 9.78 3.60 -7.20
C ALA A 122 8.37 3.59 -6.62
N ILE A 123 7.94 4.73 -6.07
CA ILE A 123 6.60 4.94 -5.54
C ILE A 123 6.08 6.26 -6.13
N HIS A 124 4.87 6.21 -6.66
CA HIS A 124 4.14 7.36 -7.17
C HIS A 124 2.83 7.50 -6.38
N ILE A 125 2.70 8.60 -5.62
CA ILE A 125 1.58 8.87 -4.71
C ILE A 125 0.76 10.06 -5.21
N PHE A 126 -0.55 9.84 -5.33
CA PHE A 126 -1.59 10.81 -5.64
C PHE A 126 -2.31 11.18 -4.35
N PHE A 127 -2.19 12.45 -3.94
CA PHE A 127 -2.92 12.94 -2.78
C PHE A 127 -4.38 13.22 -3.14
N LEU A 128 -5.30 12.75 -2.29
CA LEU A 128 -6.75 12.86 -2.51
C LEU A 128 -7.40 13.86 -1.58
N THR A 129 -6.89 13.95 -0.36
CA THR A 129 -7.22 14.94 0.67
C THR A 129 -6.00 15.10 1.57
N ASP A 130 -6.02 16.09 2.46
CA ASP A 130 -5.05 16.24 3.55
C ASP A 130 -4.76 14.92 4.27
N ASP A 131 -5.77 14.07 4.49
CA ASP A 131 -5.63 12.87 5.31
C ASP A 131 -5.66 11.55 4.54
N MET A 132 -5.63 11.60 3.19
CA MET A 132 -5.77 10.42 2.35
C MET A 132 -4.98 10.54 1.05
N ALA A 133 -4.19 9.52 0.72
CA ALA A 133 -3.52 9.40 -0.56
C ALA A 133 -3.57 7.96 -1.08
N THR A 134 -3.39 7.79 -2.38
CA THR A 134 -3.28 6.48 -3.04
C THR A 134 -2.08 6.49 -3.96
N GLY A 135 -1.62 5.33 -4.43
CA GLY A 135 -0.42 5.29 -5.25
C GLY A 135 -0.17 3.95 -5.89
N HIS A 136 0.79 3.97 -6.81
CA HIS A 136 1.37 2.77 -7.42
C HIS A 136 2.84 2.70 -7.05
N ALA A 137 3.31 1.51 -6.76
CA ALA A 137 4.69 1.25 -6.44
C ALA A 137 5.19 0.03 -7.22
N GLY A 138 6.48 0.04 -7.47
CA GLY A 138 7.18 -1.03 -8.16
C GLY A 138 8.55 -1.28 -7.55
N SER A 139 8.98 -2.52 -7.66
CA SER A 139 10.30 -2.98 -7.27
C SER A 139 10.89 -3.80 -8.40
N GLY A 140 12.16 -3.60 -8.70
CA GLY A 140 12.91 -4.38 -9.67
C GLY A 140 14.14 -4.96 -9.01
N TYR A 141 14.52 -6.17 -9.40
CA TYR A 141 15.79 -6.79 -9.03
C TYR A 141 16.49 -7.31 -10.29
N VAL A 142 17.79 -7.05 -10.38
CA VAL A 142 18.65 -7.51 -11.48
C VAL A 142 19.89 -8.15 -10.89
N HIS A 143 20.09 -9.43 -11.16
CA HIS A 143 21.30 -10.17 -10.82
C HIS A 143 22.35 -10.07 -11.96
N PRO A 144 23.66 -10.02 -11.67
CA PRO A 144 24.69 -9.91 -12.71
C PRO A 144 24.73 -11.06 -13.72
N SER A 145 24.13 -12.21 -13.42
CA SER A 145 23.98 -13.33 -14.37
C SER A 145 22.82 -13.17 -15.37
N GLY A 146 22.04 -12.09 -15.28
CA GLY A 146 20.89 -11.80 -16.16
C GLY A 146 19.54 -12.30 -15.66
N PHE A 147 19.44 -12.68 -14.37
CA PHE A 147 18.16 -12.97 -13.73
C PHE A 147 17.47 -11.67 -13.30
N GLU A 148 16.20 -11.52 -13.65
CA GLU A 148 15.43 -10.32 -13.40
C GLU A 148 14.08 -10.63 -12.76
N CYS A 149 13.66 -9.75 -11.85
CA CYS A 149 12.35 -9.78 -11.24
C CYS A 149 11.74 -8.39 -11.16
N GLN A 150 10.42 -8.35 -11.28
CA GLN A 150 9.66 -7.13 -11.15
C GLN A 150 8.44 -7.39 -10.29
N TRP A 151 8.18 -6.52 -9.33
CA TRP A 151 6.98 -6.49 -8.52
C TRP A 151 6.26 -5.18 -8.73
N SER A 152 4.93 -5.22 -8.64
CA SER A 152 4.11 -4.03 -8.59
C SER A 152 2.96 -4.20 -7.60
N TYR A 153 2.57 -3.10 -6.97
CA TYR A 153 1.51 -3.09 -5.98
C TYR A 153 0.91 -1.69 -5.87
N PHE A 154 -0.28 -1.62 -5.30
CA PHE A 154 -0.92 -0.37 -4.90
C PHE A 154 -0.52 -0.04 -3.47
N ILE A 155 -0.48 1.25 -3.15
CA ILE A 155 -0.29 1.76 -1.81
C ILE A 155 -1.41 2.74 -1.46
N GLU A 156 -1.95 2.64 -0.26
CA GLU A 156 -2.92 3.56 0.32
C GLU A 156 -2.29 4.20 1.55
N LEU A 157 -2.47 5.51 1.72
CA LEU A 157 -1.96 6.27 2.85
C LEU A 157 -3.11 6.97 3.57
N THR A 158 -3.08 6.95 4.90
CA THR A 158 -4.06 7.64 5.75
C THR A 158 -3.41 8.24 7.00
N ARG A 159 -3.91 9.36 7.50
CA ARG A 159 -3.53 9.94 8.79
C ARG A 159 -4.74 10.28 9.67
#